data_AF-A0A3A5JH47-F1
#
_entry.id   AF-A0A3A5JH47-F1
#
_cell.length_a   1.000
_cell.length_b   1.000
_cell.length_c   1.000
_cell.angle_alpha   90.00
_cell.angle_beta   90.00
_cell.angle_gamma   90.00
#
_symmetry.space_group_name_H-M   'P 1'
#
loop_
_entity.id
_entity.type
_entity.pdbx_description
1 polymer ?
#
loop_
_entity_poly.entity_id
_entity_poly.type
_entity_poly.pdbx_seq_one_letter_code
_entity_poly.pdbx_strand_id
1 'polypeptide(L)'
;MAGKSASLLTKTQRNRIQNDFAELDEAKKHRDKQRIRERIKSGFLDFQLLADYPDHQLALMFEDVPDDELRAALADTTILVERLREQSNIEREELIKEVRANVESYSNSTSDTRTLGRIDLRTRGEIRRQAENELTERFEPGRWDKRSNSLMRLGIGASILVIVGNLLYPTESTGLVQPILRPLLSAAVLILLISAIGWILIKGAQALKYSVLPFLAALSNDPKRAMRGTLTKLVENPWATIQESWNDL
;
A
#
# COMPACT_ATOMS: atom_id res chain seq x y z
N MET A 1 25.10 -13.98 38.44
CA MET A 1 26.39 -14.05 37.71
C MET A 1 26.06 -14.26 36.24
N ALA A 2 25.99 -13.18 35.45
CA ALA A 2 25.71 -13.25 34.03
C ALA A 2 26.95 -13.80 33.30
N GLY A 3 26.92 -15.09 32.96
CA GLY A 3 27.97 -15.73 32.20
C GLY A 3 28.23 -14.96 30.92
N LYS A 4 29.51 -14.71 30.61
CA LYS A 4 29.97 -14.18 29.33
C LYS A 4 29.59 -15.19 28.23
N SER A 5 28.34 -15.18 27.77
CA SER A 5 27.96 -15.83 26.52
C SER A 5 28.82 -15.22 25.42
N ALA A 6 29.38 -16.07 24.56
CA ALA A 6 30.32 -15.68 23.52
C ALA A 6 29.64 -14.75 22.51
N SER A 7 29.59 -13.45 22.82
CA SER A 7 29.01 -12.45 21.94
C SER A 7 29.76 -12.47 20.62
N LEU A 8 29.01 -12.31 19.51
CA LEU A 8 29.53 -12.27 18.14
C LEU A 8 30.81 -11.45 18.02
N LEU A 9 30.87 -10.33 18.75
CA LEU A 9 32.05 -9.50 18.91
C LEU A 9 32.34 -9.27 20.39
N THR A 10 33.63 -9.24 20.74
CA THR A 10 34.06 -8.82 22.08
C THR A 10 33.78 -7.33 22.32
N LYS A 11 33.71 -6.90 23.59
CA LYS A 11 33.55 -5.48 23.96
C LYS A 11 34.61 -4.60 23.29
N THR A 12 35.86 -5.04 23.29
CA THR A 12 36.98 -4.34 22.65
C THR A 12 36.78 -4.20 21.14
N GLN A 13 36.35 -5.26 20.46
CA GLN A 13 36.09 -5.20 19.02
C GLN A 13 34.95 -4.25 18.66
N ARG A 14 33.87 -4.22 19.47
CA ARG A 14 32.77 -3.24 19.28
C ARG A 14 33.26 -1.80 19.42
N ASN A 15 34.04 -1.52 20.47
CA ASN A 15 34.61 -0.19 20.68
C ASN A 15 35.52 0.24 19.52
N ARG A 16 36.32 -0.69 18.99
CA ARG A 16 37.18 -0.42 17.83
C ARG A 16 36.39 -0.07 16.57
N ILE A 17 35.28 -0.74 16.30
CA ILE A 17 34.40 -0.40 15.16
C ILE A 17 33.81 1.01 15.36
N GLN A 18 33.33 1.32 16.56
CA GLN A 18 32.72 2.61 16.88
C GLN A 18 33.71 3.78 16.72
N ASN A 19 34.99 3.56 17.04
CA ASN A 19 36.03 4.57 16.97
C ASN A 19 36.88 4.49 15.67
N ASP A 20 36.38 3.83 14.61
CA ASP A 20 37.11 3.52 13.35
C ASP A 20 38.58 3.10 13.55
N PHE A 21 38.82 2.26 14.55
CA PHE A 21 40.14 1.69 14.85
C PHE A 21 41.25 2.73 15.04
N ALA A 22 40.90 3.96 15.48
CA ALA A 22 41.83 5.07 15.64
C ALA A 22 43.06 4.76 16.52
N GLU A 23 42.93 3.79 17.43
CA GLU A 23 43.98 3.37 18.37
C GLU A 23 44.98 2.36 17.78
N LEU A 24 44.81 1.90 16.54
CA LEU A 24 45.64 0.86 15.92
C LEU A 24 46.50 1.41 14.78
N ASP A 25 47.70 0.83 14.63
CA ASP A 25 48.50 0.99 13.42
C ASP A 25 47.81 0.36 12.19
N GLU A 26 48.16 0.80 10.98
CA GLU A 26 47.48 0.39 9.74
C GLU A 26 47.51 -1.13 9.51
N ALA A 27 48.62 -1.79 9.84
CA ALA A 27 48.75 -3.24 9.67
C ALA A 27 47.83 -4.03 10.64
N LYS A 28 47.72 -3.59 11.90
CA LYS A 28 46.77 -4.15 12.87
C LYS A 28 45.34 -3.78 12.53
N LYS A 29 45.08 -2.54 12.07
CA LYS A 29 43.76 -2.08 11.61
C LYS A 29 43.24 -2.98 10.50
N HIS A 30 44.06 -3.29 9.49
CA HIS A 30 43.66 -4.17 8.39
C HIS A 30 43.33 -5.59 8.86
N ARG A 31 44.21 -6.22 9.67
CA ARG A 31 43.98 -7.57 10.20
C ARG A 31 42.75 -7.66 11.09
N ASP A 32 42.56 -6.69 11.99
CA ASP A 32 41.42 -6.70 12.92
C ASP A 32 40.11 -6.43 12.17
N LYS A 33 40.10 -5.51 11.20
CA LYS A 33 38.96 -5.27 10.29
C LYS A 33 38.56 -6.55 9.56
N GLN A 34 39.51 -7.27 8.98
CA GLN A 34 39.23 -8.52 8.26
C GLN A 34 38.64 -9.58 9.18
N ARG A 35 39.25 -9.81 10.34
CA ARG A 35 38.79 -10.81 11.31
C ARG A 35 37.39 -10.50 11.85
N ILE A 36 37.12 -9.23 12.15
CA ILE A 36 35.79 -8.77 12.60
C ILE A 36 34.76 -9.00 11.49
N ARG A 37 35.09 -8.63 10.24
CA ARG A 37 34.19 -8.80 9.09
C ARG A 37 33.85 -10.27 8.86
N GLU A 38 34.84 -11.15 8.88
CA GLU A 38 34.63 -12.59 8.74
C GLU A 38 33.70 -13.12 9.83
N ARG A 39 33.93 -12.72 11.09
CA ARG A 39 33.11 -13.17 12.21
C ARG A 39 31.66 -12.69 12.12
N ILE A 40 31.43 -11.42 11.76
CA ILE A 40 30.07 -10.89 11.55
C ILE A 40 29.40 -11.64 10.40
N LYS A 41 30.11 -11.85 9.29
CA LYS A 41 29.59 -12.56 8.12
C LYS A 41 29.19 -13.99 8.49
N SER A 42 30.06 -14.74 9.16
CA SER A 42 29.75 -16.10 9.60
C SER A 42 28.53 -16.13 10.51
N GLY A 43 28.48 -15.28 11.53
CA GLY A 43 27.33 -15.25 12.45
C GLY A 43 26.02 -14.85 11.77
N PHE A 44 26.05 -14.02 10.72
CA PHE A 44 24.85 -13.72 9.94
C PHE A 44 24.40 -14.91 9.07
N LEU A 45 25.35 -15.64 8.49
CA LEU A 45 25.05 -16.83 7.68
C LEU A 45 24.59 -18.00 8.55
N ASP A 46 24.98 -18.05 9.83
CA ASP A 46 24.50 -19.08 10.77
C ASP A 46 22.98 -19.01 10.98
N PHE A 47 22.32 -17.86 10.77
CA PHE A 47 20.85 -17.78 10.83
C PHE A 47 20.17 -18.65 9.77
N GLN A 48 20.81 -18.91 8.63
CA GLN A 48 20.29 -19.83 7.62
C GLN A 48 20.19 -21.26 8.18
N LEU A 49 21.12 -21.65 9.06
CA LEU A 49 21.13 -22.95 9.71
C LEU A 49 20.09 -23.02 10.83
N LEU A 50 19.88 -21.91 11.56
CA LEU A 50 18.90 -21.83 12.63
C LEU A 50 17.45 -21.76 12.12
N ALA A 51 17.23 -21.23 10.92
CA ALA A 51 15.89 -21.05 10.34
C ALA A 51 15.13 -22.37 10.08
N ASP A 52 15.86 -23.48 9.94
CA ASP A 52 15.30 -24.82 9.71
C ASP A 52 15.19 -25.65 11.01
N TYR A 53 15.40 -25.04 12.18
CA TYR A 53 15.29 -25.78 13.43
C TYR A 53 13.82 -26.09 13.76
N PRO A 54 13.53 -27.28 14.32
CA PRO A 54 12.20 -27.57 14.86
C PRO A 54 11.80 -26.57 15.96
N ASP A 55 10.51 -26.25 16.03
CA ASP A 55 9.93 -25.29 16.97
C ASP A 55 10.33 -25.62 18.43
N HIS A 56 10.31 -26.90 18.80
CA HIS A 56 10.71 -27.32 20.15
C HIS A 56 12.19 -27.06 20.47
N GLN A 57 13.11 -27.19 19.49
CA GLN A 57 14.53 -26.87 19.71
C GLN A 57 14.75 -25.37 19.85
N LEU A 58 14.06 -24.56 19.03
CA LEU A 58 14.08 -23.11 19.18
C LEU A 58 13.55 -22.68 20.55
N ALA A 59 12.45 -23.29 21.01
CA ALA A 59 11.90 -23.01 22.34
C ALA A 59 12.90 -23.29 23.46
N LEU A 60 13.60 -24.44 23.40
CA LEU A 60 14.63 -24.80 24.38
C LEU A 60 15.82 -23.83 24.37
N MET A 61 16.22 -23.30 23.21
CA MET A 61 17.34 -22.36 23.10
C MET A 61 17.07 -21.01 23.78
N PHE A 62 15.80 -20.64 23.94
CA PHE A 62 15.37 -19.37 24.52
C PHE A 62 14.59 -19.53 25.84
N GLU A 63 14.52 -20.74 26.41
CA GLU A 63 13.75 -21.04 27.62
C GLU A 63 14.14 -20.16 28.82
N ASP A 64 15.43 -19.88 28.96
CA ASP A 64 15.98 -19.07 30.05
C ASP A 64 16.01 -17.55 29.76
N VAL A 65 15.54 -17.12 28.58
CA VAL A 65 15.60 -15.71 28.16
C VAL A 65 14.28 -15.02 28.51
N PRO A 66 14.29 -13.95 29.32
CA PRO A 66 13.09 -13.17 29.61
C PRO A 66 12.42 -12.61 28.34
N ASP A 67 11.09 -12.61 28.30
CA ASP A 67 10.31 -12.14 27.15
C ASP A 67 10.64 -10.70 26.72
N ASP A 68 10.96 -9.83 27.68
CA ASP A 68 11.33 -8.44 27.44
C ASP A 68 12.71 -8.33 26.79
N GLU A 69 13.68 -9.12 27.24
CA GLU A 69 15.01 -9.22 26.62
C GLU A 69 14.92 -9.80 25.21
N LEU A 70 14.12 -10.86 25.02
CA LEU A 70 13.90 -11.46 23.70
C LEU A 70 13.23 -10.46 22.75
N ARG A 71 12.21 -9.73 23.20
CA ARG A 71 11.53 -8.70 22.39
C ARG A 71 12.50 -7.59 21.98
N ALA A 72 13.34 -7.11 22.90
CA ALA A 72 14.35 -6.11 22.59
C ALA A 72 15.35 -6.62 21.54
N ALA A 73 15.83 -7.85 21.70
CA ALA A 73 16.75 -8.47 20.75
C ALA A 73 16.13 -8.64 19.35
N LEU A 74 14.86 -9.04 19.27
CA LEU A 74 14.13 -9.15 18.00
C LEU A 74 13.95 -7.79 17.32
N ALA A 75 13.65 -6.74 18.08
CA ALA A 75 13.54 -5.38 17.56
C ALA A 75 14.88 -4.88 16.98
N ASP A 76 15.97 -5.04 17.72
CA ASP A 76 17.31 -4.65 17.27
C ASP A 76 17.76 -5.45 16.03
N THR A 77 17.46 -6.75 16.00
CA THR A 77 17.71 -7.61 14.83
C THR A 77 16.92 -7.15 13.62
N THR A 78 15.65 -6.78 13.80
CA THR A 78 14.81 -6.25 12.72
C THR A 78 15.39 -4.96 12.12
N ILE A 79 15.85 -4.04 12.98
CA ILE A 79 16.52 -2.80 12.54
C ILE A 79 17.78 -3.14 11.73
N LEU A 80 18.59 -4.08 12.21
CA LEU A 80 19.82 -4.50 11.51
C LEU A 80 19.52 -5.08 10.13
N VAL A 81 18.55 -5.99 10.03
CA VAL A 81 18.15 -6.62 8.75
C VAL A 81 17.67 -5.57 7.75
N GLU A 82 16.79 -4.64 8.16
CA GLU A 82 16.31 -3.59 7.27
C GLU A 82 17.43 -2.62 6.85
N ARG A 83 18.35 -2.28 7.75
CA ARG A 83 19.53 -1.48 7.39
C ARG A 83 20.44 -2.17 6.38
N LEU A 84 20.69 -3.47 6.56
CA LEU A 84 21.51 -4.25 5.63
C LEU A 84 20.83 -4.40 4.27
N ARG A 85 19.51 -4.60 4.25
CA ARG A 85 18.71 -4.63 3.03
C ARG A 85 18.85 -3.33 2.24
N GLU A 86 18.61 -2.19 2.89
CA GLU A 86 18.74 -0.87 2.26
C GLU A 86 20.18 -0.58 1.82
N GLN A 87 21.17 -0.86 2.68
CA GLN A 87 22.59 -0.66 2.36
C GLN A 87 23.06 -1.51 1.17
N SER A 88 22.48 -2.70 0.99
CA SER A 88 22.80 -3.61 -0.10
C SER A 88 21.91 -3.42 -1.33
N ASN A 89 21.02 -2.42 -1.32
CA ASN A 89 20.05 -2.14 -2.37
C ASN A 89 19.19 -3.36 -2.75
N ILE A 90 18.78 -4.15 -1.75
CA ILE A 90 17.88 -5.28 -1.94
C ILE A 90 16.44 -4.79 -1.84
N GLU A 91 15.63 -5.07 -2.86
CA GLU A 91 14.22 -4.68 -2.86
C GLU A 91 13.44 -5.50 -1.82
N ARG A 92 12.60 -4.82 -1.03
CA ARG A 92 11.80 -5.47 0.02
C ARG A 92 10.87 -6.54 -0.55
N GLU A 93 10.34 -6.33 -1.75
CA GLU A 93 9.44 -7.29 -2.40
C GLU A 93 10.18 -8.54 -2.88
N GLU A 94 11.41 -8.39 -3.36
CA GLU A 94 12.29 -9.51 -3.74
C GLU A 94 12.65 -10.34 -2.51
N LEU A 95 13.08 -9.69 -1.42
CA LEU A 95 13.38 -10.37 -0.16
C LEU A 95 12.17 -11.15 0.37
N ILE A 96 10.96 -10.57 0.34
CA ILE A 96 9.75 -11.28 0.80
C ILE A 96 9.48 -12.53 -0.04
N LYS A 97 9.71 -12.48 -1.37
CA LYS A 97 9.56 -13.67 -2.23
C LYS A 97 10.57 -14.74 -1.88
N GLU A 98 11.83 -14.36 -1.66
CA GLU A 98 12.89 -15.30 -1.26
C GLU A 98 12.62 -15.93 0.11
N VAL A 99 12.20 -15.13 1.10
CA VAL A 99 11.84 -15.66 2.43
C VAL A 99 10.67 -16.64 2.33
N ARG A 100 9.65 -16.37 1.50
CA ARG A 100 8.55 -17.33 1.30
C ARG A 100 9.01 -18.65 0.67
N ALA A 101 9.88 -18.58 -0.34
CA ALA A 101 10.46 -19.78 -0.94
C ALA A 101 11.26 -20.60 0.08
N ASN A 102 12.01 -19.93 0.96
CA ASN A 102 12.75 -20.59 2.03
C ASN A 102 11.81 -21.20 3.08
N VAL A 103 10.76 -20.49 3.50
CA VAL A 103 9.73 -21.01 4.42
C VAL A 103 9.08 -22.27 3.85
N GLU A 104 8.71 -22.27 2.57
CA GLU A 104 8.15 -23.45 1.90
C GLU A 104 9.16 -24.61 1.88
N SER A 105 10.43 -24.33 1.59
CA SER A 105 11.49 -25.34 1.63
C SER A 105 11.64 -25.96 3.03
N TYR A 106 11.73 -25.15 4.08
CA TYR A 106 11.91 -25.61 5.46
C TYR A 106 10.70 -26.38 5.98
N SER A 107 9.48 -25.90 5.69
CA SER A 107 8.25 -26.61 6.06
C SER A 107 8.13 -27.99 5.42
N ASN A 108 8.76 -28.22 4.26
CA ASN A 108 8.79 -29.51 3.60
C ASN A 108 9.92 -30.43 4.12
N SER A 109 11.03 -29.86 4.59
CA SER A 109 12.21 -30.62 5.02
C SER A 109 12.18 -31.03 6.50
N THR A 110 11.62 -30.20 7.37
CA THR A 110 11.70 -30.39 8.83
C THR A 110 10.31 -30.50 9.44
N SER A 111 10.10 -31.55 10.24
CA SER A 111 8.88 -31.74 11.02
C SER A 111 8.86 -30.80 12.23
N ASP A 112 7.66 -30.41 12.68
CA ASP A 112 7.46 -29.46 13.79
C ASP A 112 7.95 -28.02 13.50
N THR A 113 7.55 -27.48 12.36
CA THR A 113 7.83 -26.10 11.91
C THR A 113 6.56 -25.26 11.80
N ARG A 114 5.64 -25.40 12.75
CA ARG A 114 4.32 -24.73 12.72
C ARG A 114 4.44 -23.22 12.81
N THR A 115 5.49 -22.71 13.45
CA THR A 115 5.75 -21.26 13.53
C THR A 115 6.05 -20.65 12.17
N LEU A 116 6.71 -21.39 11.25
CA LEU A 116 6.99 -20.92 9.89
C LEU A 116 5.70 -20.65 9.11
N GLY A 117 4.69 -21.50 9.27
CA GLY A 117 3.36 -21.31 8.66
C GLY A 117 2.56 -20.13 9.23
N ARG A 118 3.04 -19.47 10.30
CA ARG A 118 2.42 -18.28 10.90
C ARG A 118 3.11 -16.97 10.53
N ILE A 119 4.22 -17.02 9.79
CA ILE A 119 4.95 -15.81 9.41
C ILE A 119 4.14 -15.04 8.36
N ASP A 120 3.55 -13.92 8.78
CA ASP A 120 2.81 -13.02 7.89
C ASP A 120 3.76 -12.06 7.18
N LEU A 121 4.22 -12.45 6.00
CA LEU A 121 4.99 -11.59 5.12
C LEU A 121 4.05 -11.03 4.06
N ARG A 122 3.92 -9.70 3.97
CA ARG A 122 3.10 -9.06 2.94
C ARG A 122 3.90 -8.04 2.14
N THR A 123 3.79 -8.15 0.82
CA THR A 123 4.30 -7.14 -0.12
C THR A 123 3.39 -5.91 -0.12
N ARG A 124 3.90 -4.76 -0.60
CA ARG A 124 3.09 -3.55 -0.74
C ARG A 124 1.93 -3.78 -1.72
N GLY A 125 2.18 -4.52 -2.80
CA GLY A 125 1.14 -4.90 -3.77
C GLY A 125 -0.01 -5.69 -3.16
N GLU A 126 0.27 -6.63 -2.26
CA GLU A 126 -0.77 -7.41 -1.57
C GLU A 126 -1.57 -6.57 -0.57
N ILE A 127 -0.90 -5.71 0.21
CA ILE A 127 -1.58 -4.78 1.12
C ILE A 127 -2.50 -3.86 0.33
N ARG A 128 -2.02 -3.32 -0.80
CA ARG A 128 -2.82 -2.46 -1.68
C ARG A 128 -4.02 -3.21 -2.25
N ARG A 129 -3.82 -4.42 -2.76
CA ARG A 129 -4.91 -5.22 -3.34
C ARG A 129 -5.95 -5.61 -2.29
N GLN A 130 -5.51 -5.96 -1.09
CA GLN A 130 -6.43 -6.23 0.02
C GLN A 130 -7.22 -4.98 0.39
N ALA A 131 -6.57 -3.83 0.49
CA ALA A 131 -7.25 -2.56 0.75
C ALA A 131 -8.25 -2.21 -0.36
N GLU A 132 -7.89 -2.39 -1.63
CA GLU A 132 -8.78 -2.19 -2.78
C GLU A 132 -10.00 -3.13 -2.72
N ASN A 133 -9.80 -4.41 -2.35
CA ASN A 133 -10.88 -5.38 -2.20
C ASN A 133 -11.79 -5.05 -1.01
N GLU A 134 -11.23 -4.71 0.15
CA GLU A 134 -11.99 -4.31 1.34
C GLU A 134 -12.78 -3.02 1.09
N LEU A 135 -12.22 -2.07 0.34
CA LEU A 135 -12.93 -0.88 -0.11
C LEU A 135 -14.05 -1.26 -1.08
N THR A 136 -13.80 -2.15 -2.03
CA THR A 136 -14.84 -2.59 -2.98
C THR A 136 -16.00 -3.31 -2.28
N GLU A 137 -15.71 -4.09 -1.25
CA GLU A 137 -16.72 -4.82 -0.46
C GLU A 137 -17.51 -3.89 0.47
N ARG A 138 -16.84 -2.93 1.15
CA ARG A 138 -17.52 -1.94 1.99
C ARG A 138 -18.29 -0.89 1.20
N PHE A 139 -17.81 -0.56 0.01
CA PHE A 139 -18.42 0.38 -0.93
C PHE A 139 -18.98 -0.37 -2.13
N GLU A 140 -19.72 -1.46 -1.89
CA GLU A 140 -20.55 -2.03 -2.95
C GLU A 140 -21.39 -0.89 -3.56
N PRO A 141 -21.33 -0.68 -4.89
CA PRO A 141 -22.02 0.43 -5.52
C PRO A 141 -23.50 0.30 -5.19
N GLY A 142 -24.00 1.24 -4.38
CA GLY A 142 -25.37 1.22 -3.90
C GLY A 142 -26.35 1.22 -5.08
N ARG A 143 -27.62 0.89 -4.83
CA ARG A 143 -28.66 0.85 -5.89
C ARG A 143 -28.71 2.14 -6.73
N TRP A 144 -28.38 3.28 -6.12
CA TRP A 144 -28.28 4.59 -6.77
C TRP A 144 -27.04 4.77 -7.64
N ASP A 145 -25.92 4.20 -7.23
CA ASP A 145 -24.66 4.26 -7.98
C ASP A 145 -24.72 3.35 -9.21
N LYS A 146 -25.35 2.17 -9.08
CA LYS A 146 -25.72 1.31 -10.22
C LYS A 146 -26.64 2.03 -11.21
N ARG A 147 -27.68 2.73 -10.71
CA ARG A 147 -28.60 3.52 -11.55
C ARG A 147 -27.91 4.70 -12.23
N SER A 148 -27.02 5.40 -11.51
CA SER A 148 -26.20 6.49 -12.05
C SER A 148 -25.29 6.00 -13.18
N ASN A 149 -24.61 4.87 -12.98
CA ASN A 149 -23.73 4.28 -13.97
C ASN A 149 -24.51 3.77 -15.20
N SER A 150 -25.72 3.22 -15.02
CA SER A 150 -26.62 2.88 -16.12
C SER A 150 -27.06 4.12 -16.92
N LEU A 151 -27.41 5.22 -16.26
CA LEU A 151 -27.75 6.49 -16.92
C LEU A 151 -26.56 7.06 -17.69
N MET A 152 -25.35 7.03 -17.10
CA MET A 152 -24.13 7.47 -17.79
C MET A 152 -23.87 6.65 -19.05
N ARG A 153 -24.00 5.32 -18.99
CA ARG A 153 -23.85 4.44 -20.17
C ARG A 153 -24.90 4.72 -21.25
N LEU A 154 -26.15 4.98 -20.86
CA LEU A 154 -27.21 5.40 -21.78
C LEU A 154 -26.89 6.74 -22.43
N GLY A 155 -26.40 7.71 -21.65
CA GLY A 155 -25.95 9.00 -22.15
C GLY A 155 -24.81 8.87 -23.17
N ILE A 156 -23.79 8.07 -22.87
CA ILE A 156 -22.65 7.80 -23.78
C ILE A 156 -23.14 7.15 -25.08
N GLY A 157 -24.01 6.14 -24.99
CA GLY A 157 -24.59 5.48 -26.16
C GLY A 157 -25.41 6.45 -27.04
N ALA A 158 -26.24 7.29 -26.42
CA ALA A 158 -26.98 8.34 -27.12
C ALA A 158 -26.06 9.38 -27.75
N SER A 159 -24.94 9.74 -27.09
CA SER A 159 -23.94 10.68 -27.60
C SER A 159 -23.32 10.16 -28.90
N ILE A 160 -22.95 8.88 -28.93
CA ILE A 160 -22.39 8.23 -30.12
C ILE A 160 -23.39 8.29 -31.28
N LEU A 161 -24.68 8.01 -31.02
CA LEU A 161 -25.74 8.11 -32.04
C LEU A 161 -25.90 9.54 -32.57
N VAL A 162 -25.81 10.55 -31.69
CA VAL A 162 -25.86 11.96 -32.10
C VAL A 162 -24.63 12.34 -32.92
N ILE A 163 -23.43 11.93 -32.51
CA ILE A 163 -22.19 12.21 -33.24
C ILE A 163 -22.21 11.57 -34.62
N VAL A 164 -22.49 10.27 -34.70
CA VAL A 164 -22.56 9.53 -35.97
C VAL A 164 -23.67 10.07 -36.86
N GLY A 165 -24.84 10.34 -36.29
CA GLY A 165 -25.97 10.88 -37.04
C GLY A 165 -25.73 12.30 -37.55
N ASN A 166 -24.95 13.14 -36.85
CA ASN A 166 -24.54 14.46 -37.34
C ASN A 166 -23.41 14.36 -38.39
N LEU A 167 -22.47 13.43 -38.25
CA LEU A 167 -21.41 13.21 -39.23
C LEU A 167 -21.96 12.74 -40.58
N LEU A 168 -23.05 11.97 -40.55
CA LEU A 168 -23.80 11.48 -41.72
C LEU A 168 -24.84 12.49 -42.23
N TYR A 169 -24.93 13.69 -41.64
CA TYR A 169 -25.88 14.75 -41.99
C TYR A 169 -25.19 15.87 -42.78
N PRO A 170 -24.99 15.74 -44.11
CA PRO A 170 -24.57 16.89 -44.90
C PRO A 170 -25.70 17.93 -44.90
N THR A 171 -25.36 19.17 -44.59
CA THR A 171 -26.27 20.31 -44.37
C THR A 171 -27.19 20.67 -45.54
N GLU A 172 -27.05 20.01 -46.70
CA GLU A 172 -27.80 20.32 -47.93
C GLU A 172 -28.61 19.14 -48.52
N SER A 173 -28.65 17.95 -47.90
CA SER A 173 -29.36 16.80 -48.49
C SER A 173 -30.83 16.70 -48.06
N THR A 174 -31.76 17.13 -48.91
CA THR A 174 -33.21 16.80 -48.83
C THR A 174 -33.50 15.41 -49.41
N GLY A 175 -32.88 14.37 -48.84
CA GLY A 175 -33.06 12.97 -49.26
C GLY A 175 -34.14 12.23 -48.47
N LEU A 176 -34.67 11.13 -49.04
CA LEU A 176 -35.68 10.23 -48.45
C LEU A 176 -35.33 9.68 -47.05
N VAL A 177 -34.07 9.74 -46.64
CA VAL A 177 -33.57 9.26 -45.35
C VAL A 177 -33.83 10.28 -44.22
N GLN A 178 -33.98 11.55 -44.55
CA GLN A 178 -34.13 12.66 -43.61
C GLN A 178 -35.37 12.57 -42.67
N PRO A 179 -36.57 12.20 -43.14
CA PRO A 179 -37.74 12.06 -42.26
C PRO A 179 -37.62 10.91 -41.25
N ILE A 180 -36.75 9.94 -41.50
CA ILE A 180 -36.50 8.79 -40.59
C ILE A 180 -35.38 9.12 -39.60
N LEU A 181 -34.31 9.77 -40.05
CA LEU A 181 -33.15 10.06 -39.21
C LEU A 181 -33.42 11.18 -38.19
N ARG A 182 -34.23 12.18 -38.54
CA ARG A 182 -34.55 13.34 -37.69
C ARG A 182 -35.27 12.96 -36.38
N PRO A 183 -36.35 12.16 -36.37
CA PRO A 183 -36.98 11.73 -35.13
C PRO A 183 -36.03 10.86 -34.29
N LEU A 184 -35.22 10.01 -34.91
CA LEU A 184 -34.23 9.17 -34.22
C LEU A 184 -33.17 10.01 -33.49
N LEU A 185 -32.60 11.01 -34.17
CA LEU A 185 -31.66 11.97 -33.58
C LEU A 185 -32.29 12.78 -32.46
N SER A 186 -33.53 13.24 -32.64
CA SER A 186 -34.25 13.98 -31.59
C SER A 186 -34.51 13.12 -30.34
N ALA A 187 -34.84 11.84 -30.51
CA ALA A 187 -35.00 10.90 -29.42
C ALA A 187 -33.65 10.63 -28.72
N ALA A 188 -32.56 10.50 -29.48
CA ALA A 188 -31.22 10.34 -28.90
C ALA A 188 -30.80 11.56 -28.07
N VAL A 189 -31.04 12.78 -28.56
CA VAL A 189 -30.79 14.02 -27.79
C VAL A 189 -31.63 14.06 -26.52
N LEU A 190 -32.91 13.68 -26.58
CA LEU A 190 -33.78 13.63 -25.41
C LEU A 190 -33.28 12.61 -24.36
N ILE A 191 -32.87 11.42 -24.81
CA ILE A 191 -32.29 10.38 -23.93
C ILE A 191 -31.00 10.90 -23.28
N LEU A 192 -30.15 11.60 -24.03
CA LEU A 192 -28.93 12.20 -23.53
C LEU A 192 -29.24 13.23 -22.44
N LEU A 193 -30.20 14.13 -22.69
CA LEU A 193 -30.64 15.14 -21.73
C LEU A 193 -31.18 14.53 -20.44
N ILE A 194 -32.10 13.57 -20.55
CA ILE A 194 -32.68 12.88 -19.39
C ILE A 194 -31.61 12.12 -18.61
N SER A 195 -30.70 11.45 -19.32
CA SER A 195 -29.60 10.69 -18.70
C SER A 195 -28.62 11.61 -17.98
N ALA A 196 -28.25 12.73 -18.58
CA ALA A 196 -27.38 13.73 -17.97
C ALA A 196 -28.02 14.36 -16.73
N ILE A 197 -29.28 14.79 -16.84
CA ILE A 197 -30.02 15.38 -15.72
C ILE A 197 -30.17 14.37 -14.58
N GLY A 198 -30.54 13.12 -14.88
CA GLY A 198 -30.67 12.06 -13.89
C GLY A 198 -29.34 11.72 -13.20
N TRP A 199 -28.25 11.67 -13.96
CA TRP A 199 -26.91 11.46 -13.42
C TRP A 199 -26.48 12.60 -12.49
N ILE A 200 -26.63 13.86 -12.93
CA ILE A 200 -26.32 15.06 -12.14
C ILE A 200 -27.16 15.11 -10.86
N LEU A 201 -28.46 14.79 -10.92
CA LEU A 201 -29.33 14.78 -9.75
C LEU A 201 -28.90 13.72 -8.72
N ILE A 202 -28.57 12.51 -9.17
CA ILE A 202 -28.16 11.42 -8.27
C ILE A 202 -26.82 11.75 -7.63
N LYS A 203 -25.81 12.13 -8.43
CA LYS A 203 -24.47 12.47 -7.92
C LYS A 203 -24.48 13.75 -7.09
N GLY A 204 -25.28 14.74 -7.50
CA GLY A 204 -25.51 15.97 -6.73
C GLY A 204 -26.16 15.71 -5.36
N ALA A 205 -27.16 14.83 -5.31
CA ALA A 205 -27.78 14.43 -4.03
C ALA A 205 -26.82 13.64 -3.13
N GLN A 206 -25.97 12.78 -3.71
CA GLN A 206 -24.92 12.07 -2.98
C GLN A 206 -23.88 13.05 -2.42
N ALA A 207 -23.37 13.98 -3.24
CA ALA A 207 -22.43 15.01 -2.79
C ALA A 207 -23.04 15.90 -1.70
N LEU A 208 -24.31 16.28 -1.82
CA LEU A 208 -24.99 17.07 -0.80
C LEU A 208 -25.09 16.30 0.54
N LYS A 209 -25.40 15.00 0.46
CA LYS A 209 -25.56 14.15 1.64
C LYS A 209 -24.23 13.87 2.34
N TYR A 210 -23.18 13.55 1.58
CA TYR A 210 -21.91 13.05 2.13
C TYR A 210 -20.86 14.14 2.33
N SER A 211 -20.95 15.27 1.63
CA SER A 211 -19.97 16.36 1.73
C SER A 211 -20.55 17.61 2.41
N VAL A 212 -21.77 18.02 2.04
CA VAL A 212 -22.33 19.31 2.48
C VAL A 212 -23.00 19.22 3.85
N LEU A 213 -23.81 18.20 4.11
CA LEU A 213 -24.45 18.01 5.43
C LEU A 213 -23.46 17.87 6.59
N PRO A 214 -22.41 17.03 6.52
CA PRO A 214 -21.43 16.95 7.62
C PRO A 214 -20.61 18.23 7.76
N PHE A 215 -20.32 18.94 6.67
CA PHE A 215 -19.67 20.25 6.73
C PHE A 215 -20.55 21.31 7.42
N LEU A 216 -21.84 21.36 7.09
CA LEU A 216 -22.80 22.26 7.75
C LEU A 216 -23.01 21.91 9.23
N ALA A 217 -23.04 20.61 9.56
CA ALA A 217 -23.09 20.14 10.95
C ALA A 217 -21.81 20.51 11.73
N ALA A 218 -20.64 20.39 11.10
CA ALA A 218 -19.36 20.80 11.69
C ALA A 218 -19.28 22.33 11.84
N LEU A 219 -19.78 23.09 10.88
CA LEU A 219 -19.84 24.56 10.92
C LEU A 219 -20.79 25.07 12.00
N SER A 220 -21.92 24.37 12.19
CA SER A 220 -22.89 24.61 13.26
C SER A 220 -22.28 24.37 14.65
N ASN A 221 -21.50 23.31 14.80
CA ASN A 221 -21.00 22.88 16.10
C ASN A 221 -19.67 23.55 16.51
N ASP A 222 -18.79 23.90 15.56
CA ASP A 222 -17.52 24.59 15.85
C ASP A 222 -16.99 25.40 14.63
N PRO A 223 -17.50 26.62 14.40
CA PRO A 223 -17.23 27.38 13.17
C PRO A 223 -15.76 27.77 13.00
N LYS A 224 -15.00 27.92 14.09
CA LYS A 224 -13.58 28.31 14.05
C LYS A 224 -12.65 27.15 13.68
N ARG A 225 -13.00 25.91 14.03
CA ARG A 225 -12.23 24.72 13.64
C ARG A 225 -12.48 24.32 12.19
N ALA A 226 -13.73 24.38 11.74
CA ALA A 226 -14.09 24.04 10.36
C ALA A 226 -13.41 24.96 9.34
N MET A 227 -13.38 26.29 9.59
CA MET A 227 -12.70 27.24 8.70
C MET A 227 -11.18 27.09 8.73
N ARG A 228 -10.55 26.82 9.88
CA ARG A 228 -9.08 26.64 9.94
C ARG A 228 -8.63 25.40 9.16
N GLY A 229 -9.37 24.29 9.26
CA GLY A 229 -8.99 23.03 8.59
C GLY A 229 -9.11 23.06 7.06
N THR A 230 -10.09 23.79 6.52
CA THR A 230 -10.23 23.97 5.06
C THR A 230 -9.30 25.05 4.53
N LEU A 231 -9.10 26.17 5.23
CA LEU A 231 -8.18 27.21 4.80
C LEU A 231 -6.72 26.75 4.79
N THR A 232 -6.26 25.97 5.77
CA THR A 232 -4.87 25.44 5.73
C THR A 232 -4.69 24.41 4.61
N LYS A 233 -5.65 23.50 4.39
CA LYS A 233 -5.58 22.53 3.29
C LYS A 233 -5.61 23.20 1.90
N LEU A 234 -6.43 24.24 1.73
CA LEU A 234 -6.55 24.96 0.46
C LEU A 234 -5.31 25.82 0.15
N VAL A 235 -4.64 26.32 1.19
CA VAL A 235 -3.42 27.14 1.06
C VAL A 235 -2.17 26.26 0.86
N GLU A 236 -2.10 25.09 1.49
CA GLU A 236 -0.93 24.20 1.38
C GLU A 236 -0.94 23.33 0.12
N ASN A 237 -2.11 22.92 -0.40
CA ASN A 237 -2.20 22.14 -1.64
C ASN A 237 -3.58 22.28 -2.32
N PRO A 238 -3.81 23.35 -3.09
CA PRO A 238 -5.09 23.58 -3.75
C PRO A 238 -5.42 22.49 -4.78
N TRP A 239 -4.39 21.95 -5.46
CA TRP A 239 -4.57 20.89 -6.46
C TRP A 239 -4.99 19.56 -5.85
N ALA A 240 -4.39 19.17 -4.72
CA ALA A 240 -4.74 17.93 -4.03
C ALA A 240 -6.17 17.97 -3.47
N THR A 241 -6.60 19.13 -2.95
CA THR A 241 -7.96 19.27 -2.39
C THR A 241 -9.03 19.22 -3.49
N ILE A 242 -8.76 19.84 -4.65
CA ILE A 242 -9.63 19.72 -5.83
C ILE A 242 -9.67 18.27 -6.32
N GLN A 243 -8.51 17.59 -6.37
CA GLN A 243 -8.41 16.21 -6.82
C GLN A 243 -9.07 15.21 -5.85
N GLU A 244 -8.99 15.44 -4.55
CA GLU A 244 -9.67 14.67 -3.50
C GLU A 244 -11.20 14.85 -3.62
N SER A 245 -11.65 16.09 -3.83
CA SER A 245 -13.08 16.37 -4.07
C SER A 245 -13.62 15.81 -5.39
N TRP A 246 -12.75 15.62 -6.40
CA TRP A 246 -13.09 15.02 -7.68
C TRP A 246 -13.08 13.48 -7.63
N ASN A 247 -12.24 12.89 -6.79
CA ASN A 247 -12.17 11.44 -6.58
C ASN A 247 -13.28 10.92 -5.64
N ASP A 248 -13.83 11.79 -4.79
CA ASP A 248 -14.98 11.48 -3.92
C ASP A 248 -16.35 11.63 -4.62
N LEU A 249 -16.37 12.02 -5.91
CA LEU A 249 -17.57 12.08 -6.78
C LEU A 249 -17.70 10.84 -7.68
#